data_AF-A0AA39RN91-F1
#
_entry.id   AF-A0AA39RN91-F1
#
_cell.length_a   1.000
_cell.length_b   1.000
_cell.length_c   1.000
_cell.angle_alpha   90.00
_cell.angle_beta   90.00
_cell.angle_gamma   90.00
#
_symmetry.space_group_name_H-M   'P 1'
#
loop_
_entity.id
_entity.type
_entity.pdbx_description
1 polymer ?
#
loop_
_entity_poly.entity_id
_entity_poly.type
_entity_poly.pdbx_seq_one_letter_code
_entity_poly.pdbx_strand_id
1 'polypeptide(L)'
;MTDDGVNDAPALKKADIGSAVADSTDAACSASDIVLIEPGLSAIISAVLTSRAIFQGMKNYTTAFTDKKDFGKGVHEAAMLADQRPVSGLKPSEMRSFTEKSTFREINVMSEEAKRHVEISRQRVIHALKGKVESFAKLRGYDIDAMNNHYTL
;
A
#
# COMPACT_ATOMS: atom_id res chain seq x y z
N MET A 1 -11.61 21.33 -9.57
CA MET A 1 -12.72 22.31 -9.57
C MET A 1 -13.46 22.14 -10.89
N THR A 2 -14.79 22.20 -10.90
CA THR A 2 -15.60 22.06 -12.11
C THR A 2 -16.38 23.33 -12.32
N ASP A 3 -16.31 23.90 -13.51
CA ASP A 3 -17.03 25.13 -13.82
C ASP A 3 -17.33 25.29 -15.30
N ASP A 4 -18.33 26.13 -15.59
CA ASP A 4 -18.79 26.45 -16.94
C ASP A 4 -18.61 27.93 -17.32
N GLY A 5 -18.33 28.80 -16.35
CA GLY A 5 -18.29 30.25 -16.51
C GLY A 5 -16.91 30.88 -16.75
N VAL A 6 -16.91 32.10 -17.31
CA VAL A 6 -15.71 32.93 -17.52
C VAL A 6 -15.06 33.35 -16.19
N ASN A 7 -15.87 33.49 -15.14
CA ASN A 7 -15.42 33.93 -13.81
C ASN A 7 -14.49 32.93 -13.14
N ASP A 8 -14.54 31.68 -13.58
CA ASP A 8 -13.89 30.55 -12.91
C ASP A 8 -12.59 30.15 -13.60
N ALA A 9 -12.27 30.78 -14.74
CA ALA A 9 -11.00 30.63 -15.43
C ALA A 9 -9.77 30.84 -14.50
N PRO A 10 -9.71 31.85 -13.61
CA PRO A 10 -8.59 32.00 -12.68
C PRO A 10 -8.48 30.83 -11.69
N ALA A 11 -9.62 30.29 -11.25
CA ALA A 11 -9.64 29.22 -10.27
C ALA A 11 -9.42 27.83 -10.92
N LEU A 12 -9.82 27.64 -12.19
CA LEU A 12 -9.45 26.50 -13.02
C LEU A 12 -7.94 26.47 -13.24
N LYS A 13 -7.33 27.62 -13.52
CA LYS A 13 -5.88 27.73 -13.72
C LYS A 13 -5.05 27.53 -12.45
N LYS A 14 -5.65 27.85 -11.29
CA LYS A 14 -4.99 27.70 -9.98
C LYS A 14 -5.13 26.28 -9.42
N ALA A 15 -6.15 25.53 -9.84
CA ALA A 15 -6.34 24.16 -9.41
C ALA A 15 -5.20 23.26 -9.92
N ASP A 16 -4.87 22.20 -9.18
CA ASP A 16 -3.91 21.19 -9.63
C ASP A 16 -4.40 20.49 -10.92
N ILE A 17 -5.73 20.36 -11.03
CA ILE A 17 -6.43 19.86 -12.21
C ILE A 17 -7.75 20.63 -12.35
N GLY A 18 -7.87 21.45 -13.39
CA GLY A 18 -9.10 22.14 -13.79
C GLY A 18 -9.90 21.31 -14.79
N SER A 19 -11.22 21.18 -14.59
CA SER A 19 -12.10 20.49 -15.54
C SER A 19 -13.27 21.37 -15.98
N ALA A 20 -13.54 21.44 -17.28
CA ALA A 20 -14.72 22.09 -17.85
C ALA A 20 -15.61 21.07 -18.55
N VAL A 21 -16.87 21.42 -18.80
CA VAL A 21 -17.82 20.61 -19.60
C VAL A 21 -17.82 21.14 -21.03
N ALA A 22 -18.10 20.31 -22.04
CA ALA A 22 -18.09 20.75 -23.44
C ALA A 22 -19.03 21.92 -23.75
N ASP A 23 -20.11 22.08 -22.99
CA ASP A 23 -21.06 23.20 -23.12
C ASP A 23 -20.63 24.45 -22.32
N SER A 24 -19.43 24.44 -21.73
CA SER A 24 -18.88 25.57 -20.97
C SER A 24 -18.37 26.68 -21.87
N THR A 25 -18.22 27.87 -21.32
CA THR A 25 -17.66 29.02 -22.04
C THR A 25 -16.25 28.74 -22.57
N ASP A 26 -15.89 29.31 -23.72
CA ASP A 26 -14.55 29.16 -24.33
C ASP A 26 -13.42 29.55 -23.37
N ALA A 27 -13.68 30.52 -22.48
CA ALA A 27 -12.76 30.93 -21.44
C ALA A 27 -12.53 29.83 -20.39
N ALA A 28 -13.59 29.13 -19.95
CA ALA A 28 -13.48 28.00 -19.03
C ALA A 28 -12.78 26.81 -19.71
N CYS A 29 -13.16 26.47 -20.95
CA CYS A 29 -12.54 25.40 -21.72
C CYS A 29 -11.03 25.63 -21.95
N SER A 30 -10.63 26.86 -22.31
CA SER A 30 -9.21 27.21 -22.51
C SER A 30 -8.40 27.29 -21.21
N ALA A 31 -9.05 27.58 -20.07
CA ALA A 31 -8.40 27.58 -18.77
C ALA A 31 -8.28 26.18 -18.14
N SER A 32 -9.12 25.23 -18.54
CA SER A 32 -9.16 23.86 -18.02
C SER A 32 -8.07 22.95 -18.60
N ASP A 33 -7.66 21.94 -17.82
CA ASP A 33 -6.73 20.89 -18.28
C ASP A 33 -7.46 19.72 -18.97
N ILE A 34 -8.73 19.52 -18.59
CA ILE A 34 -9.58 18.43 -19.08
C ILE A 34 -10.95 19.01 -19.45
N VAL A 35 -11.43 18.69 -20.65
CA VAL A 35 -12.80 19.01 -21.09
C VAL A 35 -13.62 17.73 -21.19
N LEU A 36 -14.74 17.70 -20.48
CA LEU A 36 -15.68 16.58 -20.47
C LEU A 36 -16.64 16.71 -21.67
N ILE A 37 -16.46 15.84 -22.65
CA ILE A 37 -17.24 15.85 -23.90
C ILE A 37 -18.67 15.35 -23.67
N GLU A 38 -18.83 14.37 -22.77
CA GLU A 38 -20.13 13.81 -22.44
C GLU A 38 -20.68 14.46 -21.16
N PRO A 39 -21.99 14.73 -21.11
CA PRO A 39 -22.61 15.24 -19.91
C PRO A 39 -22.59 14.18 -18.79
N GLY A 40 -22.25 14.62 -17.58
CA GLY A 40 -22.29 13.80 -16.37
C GLY A 40 -20.93 13.61 -15.70
N LEU A 41 -20.96 13.08 -14.48
CA LEU A 41 -19.79 12.94 -13.62
C LEU A 41 -19.09 11.58 -13.77
N SER A 42 -19.65 10.67 -14.57
CA SER A 42 -19.11 9.32 -14.79
C SER A 42 -17.68 9.36 -15.36
N ALA A 43 -17.41 10.28 -16.29
CA ALA A 43 -16.09 10.47 -16.88
C ALA A 43 -15.03 10.83 -15.82
N ILE A 44 -15.39 11.65 -14.83
CA ILE A 44 -14.49 12.02 -13.72
C ILE A 44 -14.15 10.78 -12.87
N ILE A 45 -15.16 9.97 -12.54
CA ILE A 45 -14.96 8.74 -11.74
C ILE A 45 -14.01 7.79 -12.48
N SER A 46 -14.27 7.54 -13.77
CA SER A 46 -13.42 6.69 -14.61
C SER A 46 -11.99 7.23 -14.72
N ALA A 47 -11.82 8.55 -14.85
CA ALA A 47 -10.50 9.19 -14.89
C ALA A 47 -9.73 9.01 -13.57
N VAL A 48 -10.40 9.14 -12.42
CA VAL A 48 -9.78 8.94 -11.11
C VAL A 48 -9.37 7.46 -10.90
N LEU A 49 -10.21 6.51 -11.31
CA LEU A 49 -9.88 5.09 -11.22
C LEU A 49 -8.70 4.72 -12.12
N THR A 50 -8.72 5.19 -13.36
CA THR A 50 -7.68 4.92 -14.35
C THR A 50 -6.34 5.55 -13.95
N SER A 51 -6.35 6.81 -13.50
CA SER A 51 -5.13 7.49 -13.03
C SER A 51 -4.49 6.78 -11.85
N ARG A 52 -5.28 6.27 -10.89
CA ARG A 52 -4.75 5.46 -9.78
C ARG A 52 -4.11 4.15 -10.26
N ALA A 53 -4.74 3.46 -11.20
CA ALA A 53 -4.19 2.23 -11.78
C ALA A 53 -2.86 2.48 -12.50
N ILE A 54 -2.81 3.53 -13.33
CA ILE A 54 -1.59 3.95 -14.04
C ILE A 54 -0.50 4.33 -13.04
N PHE A 55 -0.82 5.14 -12.04
CA PHE A 55 0.15 5.59 -11.04
C PHE A 55 0.72 4.42 -10.22
N GLN A 56 -0.11 3.43 -9.88
CA GLN A 56 0.36 2.21 -9.24
C GLN A 56 1.29 1.40 -10.17
N GLY A 57 0.94 1.29 -11.45
CA GLY A 57 1.79 0.68 -12.47
C GLY A 57 3.14 1.38 -12.57
N MET A 58 3.15 2.72 -12.68
CA MET A 58 4.37 3.52 -12.74
C MET A 58 5.25 3.33 -11.52
N LYS A 59 4.70 3.36 -10.30
CA LYS A 59 5.47 3.10 -9.06
C LYS A 59 6.13 1.72 -9.07
N ASN A 60 5.40 0.70 -9.54
CA ASN A 60 5.93 -0.65 -9.65
C ASN A 60 7.08 -0.70 -10.67
N TYR A 61 6.92 -0.04 -11.83
CA TYR A 61 7.98 0.06 -12.85
C TYR A 61 9.20 0.86 -12.37
N THR A 62 9.00 2.01 -11.73
CA THR A 62 10.11 2.80 -11.16
C THR A 62 10.91 1.98 -10.15
N THR A 63 10.25 1.15 -9.34
CA THR A 63 10.94 0.24 -8.41
C THR A 63 11.66 -0.89 -9.14
N ALA A 64 11.05 -1.44 -10.19
CA ALA A 64 11.60 -2.52 -10.99
C ALA A 64 12.83 -2.13 -11.84
N PHE A 65 12.94 -0.85 -12.23
CA PHE A 65 14.04 -0.32 -13.05
C PHE A 65 15.10 0.45 -12.26
N THR A 66 15.06 0.44 -10.92
CA THR A 66 16.19 0.96 -10.13
C THR A 66 17.31 -0.07 -10.07
N ASP A 67 18.57 0.36 -10.21
CA ASP A 67 19.79 -0.47 -10.11
C ASP A 67 20.00 -1.13 -8.72
N LYS A 68 19.01 -1.05 -7.84
CA LYS A 68 19.06 -1.58 -6.49
C LYS A 68 18.80 -3.08 -6.52
N LYS A 69 19.79 -3.84 -6.05
CA LYS A 69 19.66 -5.28 -5.78
C LYS A 69 18.42 -5.53 -4.90
N ASP A 70 17.61 -6.52 -5.29
CA ASP A 70 16.41 -6.97 -4.56
C ASP A 70 15.26 -5.94 -4.46
N PHE A 71 15.12 -5.03 -5.43
CA PHE A 71 13.99 -4.09 -5.53
C PHE A 71 13.85 -3.16 -4.31
N GLY A 72 14.94 -2.90 -3.59
CA GLY A 72 14.88 -2.09 -2.36
C GLY A 72 14.15 -2.76 -1.20
N LYS A 73 13.91 -4.09 -1.23
CA LYS A 73 13.33 -4.86 -0.12
C LYS A 73 14.01 -4.55 1.21
N GLY A 74 15.34 -4.49 1.24
CA GLY A 74 16.09 -4.16 2.47
C GLY A 74 15.80 -2.76 3.02
N VAL A 75 15.45 -1.79 2.17
CA VAL A 75 15.08 -0.43 2.60
C VAL A 75 13.66 -0.42 3.17
N HIS A 76 12.74 -1.17 2.54
CA HIS A 76 11.37 -1.30 3.01
C HIS A 76 11.31 -2.04 4.36
N GLU A 77 12.14 -3.07 4.53
CA GLU A 77 12.29 -3.83 5.76
C GLU A 77 12.91 -2.98 6.88
N ALA A 78 13.94 -2.19 6.58
CA ALA A 78 14.51 -1.22 7.52
C ALA A 78 13.53 -0.11 7.91
N ALA A 79 12.72 0.38 6.97
CA ALA A 79 11.65 1.34 7.26
C ALA A 79 10.54 0.72 8.12
N MET A 80 10.14 -0.53 7.86
CA MET A 80 9.20 -1.26 8.73
C MET A 80 9.77 -1.50 10.13
N LEU A 81 11.08 -1.64 10.28
CA LEU A 81 11.74 -1.75 11.58
C LEU A 81 11.79 -0.39 12.31
N ALA A 82 11.96 0.70 11.57
CA ALA A 82 11.99 2.06 12.11
C ALA A 82 10.59 2.60 12.48
N ASP A 83 9.55 2.19 11.75
CA ASP A 83 8.14 2.53 12.02
C ASP A 83 7.52 1.64 13.12
N GLN A 84 8.19 0.56 13.53
CA GLN A 84 7.87 -0.19 14.76
C GLN A 84 8.23 0.61 16.03
N ARG A 85 8.03 1.94 16.04
CA ARG A 85 8.02 2.70 17.29
C ARG A 85 6.81 2.22 18.10
N PRO A 86 7.02 1.74 19.34
CA PRO A 86 5.93 1.27 20.18
C PRO A 86 4.96 2.44 20.43
N VAL A 87 3.67 2.14 20.38
CA VAL A 87 2.53 3.07 20.60
C VAL A 87 2.46 3.58 22.06
N SER A 88 3.54 3.51 22.82
CA SER A 88 3.60 4.03 24.18
C SER A 88 4.81 4.94 24.33
N GLY A 89 4.54 6.18 24.73
CA GLY A 89 5.54 7.21 25.04
C GLY A 89 6.37 6.91 26.28
N LEU A 90 6.94 5.71 26.39
CA LEU A 90 7.98 5.41 27.35
C LEU A 90 9.33 5.73 26.71
N LYS A 91 10.09 6.60 27.36
CA LYS A 91 11.46 6.94 26.99
C LYS A 91 12.25 5.66 26.68
N PRO A 92 13.20 5.67 25.74
CA PRO A 92 14.15 4.57 25.63
C PRO A 92 14.82 4.45 26.98
N SER A 93 14.54 3.36 27.69
CA SER A 93 15.29 3.00 28.87
C SER A 93 16.74 2.94 28.43
N GLU A 94 17.56 3.78 29.04
CA GLU A 94 18.99 3.89 28.81
C GLU A 94 19.58 2.50 28.58
N MET A 95 20.34 2.38 27.50
CA MET A 95 21.21 1.26 27.22
C MET A 95 22.16 1.12 28.42
N ARG A 96 21.74 0.36 29.44
CA ARG A 96 22.62 -0.03 30.52
C ARG A 96 23.68 -0.90 29.86
N SER A 97 24.90 -0.38 29.85
CA SER A 97 26.12 -1.10 29.51
C SER A 97 26.02 -2.50 30.09
N PHE A 98 25.90 -3.48 29.20
CA PHE A 98 25.68 -4.87 29.56
C PHE A 98 26.97 -5.37 30.21
N THR A 99 26.98 -5.44 31.54
CA THR A 99 28.12 -5.90 32.32
C THR A 99 28.53 -7.29 31.82
N GLU A 100 29.80 -7.41 31.44
CA GLU A 100 30.47 -8.65 31.08
C GLU A 100 30.17 -9.76 32.11
N LYS A 101 29.19 -10.63 31.81
CA LYS A 101 29.00 -11.98 32.37
C LYS A 101 27.68 -12.68 31.94
N SER A 102 27.09 -12.40 30.77
CA SER A 102 26.12 -13.39 30.25
C SER A 102 26.88 -14.55 29.64
N THR A 103 26.59 -15.73 30.17
CA THR A 103 27.23 -16.97 29.72
C THR A 103 26.81 -17.20 28.27
N PHE A 104 27.72 -17.55 27.35
CA PHE A 104 27.46 -17.78 25.90
C PHE A 104 26.18 -18.57 25.61
N ARG A 105 25.78 -19.44 26.54
CA ARG A 105 24.54 -20.22 26.52
C ARG A 105 23.27 -19.36 26.56
N GLU A 106 23.23 -18.29 27.35
CA GLU A 106 22.07 -17.38 27.48
C GLU A 106 21.85 -16.57 26.21
N ILE A 107 22.93 -16.10 25.57
CA ILE A 107 22.88 -15.38 24.29
C ILE A 107 22.31 -16.30 23.19
N ASN A 108 22.71 -17.58 23.20
CA ASN A 108 22.23 -18.56 22.23
C ASN A 108 20.74 -18.88 22.43
N VAL A 109 20.30 -18.99 23.69
CA VAL A 109 18.87 -19.18 24.05
C VAL A 109 18.03 -17.99 23.60
N MET A 110 18.50 -16.75 23.84
CA MET A 110 17.78 -15.55 23.41
C MET A 110 17.68 -15.42 21.88
N SER A 111 18.74 -15.77 21.15
CA SER A 111 18.72 -15.82 19.68
C SER A 111 17.72 -16.86 19.17
N GLU A 112 17.67 -18.05 19.77
CA GLU A 112 16.73 -19.09 19.40
C GLU A 112 15.27 -18.73 19.75
N GLU A 113 15.03 -18.08 20.88
CA GLU A 113 13.70 -17.54 21.22
C GLU A 113 13.26 -16.46 20.23
N ALA A 114 14.14 -15.52 19.88
CA ALA A 114 13.83 -14.49 18.88
C ALA A 114 13.47 -15.10 17.52
N LYS A 115 14.22 -16.11 17.04
CA LYS A 115 13.89 -16.83 15.80
C LYS A 115 12.54 -17.53 15.87
N ARG A 116 12.20 -18.17 17.00
CA ARG A 116 10.88 -18.79 17.21
C ARG A 116 9.75 -17.75 17.17
N HIS A 117 9.94 -16.59 17.80
CA HIS A 117 8.95 -15.51 17.80
C HIS A 117 8.71 -14.93 16.39
N VAL A 118 9.76 -14.80 15.58
CA VAL A 118 9.65 -14.39 14.17
C VAL A 118 8.92 -15.46 13.35
N GLU A 119 9.28 -16.73 13.51
CA GLU A 119 8.65 -17.84 12.78
C GLU A 119 7.16 -18.00 13.12
N ILE A 120 6.80 -17.89 14.41
CA ILE A 120 5.40 -17.88 14.86
C ILE A 120 4.63 -16.72 14.20
N SER A 121 5.25 -15.54 14.10
CA SER A 121 4.62 -14.38 13.47
C SER A 121 4.42 -14.59 11.97
N ARG A 122 5.41 -15.18 11.29
CA ARG A 122 5.33 -15.56 9.87
C ARG A 122 4.21 -16.60 9.64
N GLN A 123 4.11 -17.61 10.49
CA GLN A 123 3.07 -18.63 10.40
C GLN A 123 1.66 -18.05 10.63
N ARG A 124 1.51 -17.08 11.56
CA ARG A 124 0.24 -16.38 11.76
C ARG A 124 -0.21 -15.62 10.51
N VAL A 125 0.71 -14.96 9.80
CA VAL A 125 0.37 -14.25 8.55
C VAL A 125 -0.11 -15.23 7.48
N ILE A 126 0.62 -16.34 7.29
CA ILE A 126 0.24 -17.38 6.33
C ILE A 126 -1.14 -17.95 6.67
N HIS A 127 -1.39 -18.25 7.95
CA HIS A 127 -2.67 -18.80 8.39
C HIS A 127 -3.83 -17.79 8.25
N ALA A 128 -3.60 -16.51 8.52
CA ALA A 128 -4.58 -15.45 8.31
C ALA A 128 -4.90 -15.26 6.82
N LEU A 129 -3.90 -15.37 5.94
CA LEU A 129 -4.11 -15.33 4.49
C LEU A 129 -4.91 -16.53 4.00
N LYS A 130 -4.55 -17.74 4.46
CA LYS A 130 -5.24 -18.98 4.12
C LYS A 130 -6.71 -18.93 4.54
N GLY A 131 -7.00 -18.51 5.77
CA GLY A 131 -8.38 -18.33 6.25
C GLY A 131 -9.19 -17.31 5.45
N LYS A 132 -8.56 -16.22 4.99
CA LYS A 132 -9.23 -15.25 4.09
C LYS A 132 -9.54 -15.85 2.73
N VAL A 133 -8.62 -16.61 2.14
CA VAL A 133 -8.82 -17.27 0.85
C VAL A 133 -9.93 -18.32 0.95
N GLU A 134 -9.91 -19.14 2.00
CA GLU A 134 -10.95 -20.15 2.24
C GLU A 134 -12.32 -19.51 2.49
N SER A 135 -12.38 -18.43 3.28
CA SER A 135 -13.62 -17.69 3.50
C SER A 135 -14.17 -17.10 2.20
N PHE A 136 -13.30 -16.56 1.35
CA PHE A 136 -13.68 -16.00 0.05
C PHE A 136 -14.16 -17.09 -0.92
N ALA A 137 -13.51 -18.24 -0.96
CA ALA A 137 -13.92 -19.38 -1.79
C ALA A 137 -15.30 -19.93 -1.34
N LYS A 138 -15.54 -20.05 -0.04
CA LYS A 138 -16.86 -20.43 0.53
C LYS A 138 -17.95 -19.44 0.16
N LEU A 139 -17.68 -18.13 0.27
CA LEU A 139 -18.61 -17.06 -0.13
C LEU A 139 -18.96 -17.10 -1.63
N ARG A 140 -18.06 -17.61 -2.47
CA ARG A 140 -18.25 -17.76 -3.92
C ARG A 140 -18.85 -19.11 -4.33
N GLY A 141 -19.16 -19.99 -3.37
CA GLY A 141 -19.78 -21.29 -3.63
C GLY A 141 -18.81 -22.37 -4.15
N TYR A 142 -17.50 -22.17 -4.01
CA TYR A 142 -16.50 -23.20 -4.31
C TYR A 142 -16.42 -24.19 -3.14
N ASP A 143 -16.60 -25.48 -3.41
CA ASP A 143 -16.43 -26.55 -2.43
C ASP A 143 -14.92 -26.82 -2.22
N ILE A 144 -14.42 -26.37 -1.08
CA ILE A 144 -12.99 -26.41 -0.73
C ILE A 144 -12.61 -27.72 -0.03
N ASP A 145 -13.59 -28.44 0.52
CA ASP A 145 -13.37 -29.67 1.29
C ASP A 145 -13.07 -30.85 0.36
N ALA A 146 -13.57 -30.81 -0.89
CA ALA A 146 -13.26 -31.81 -1.93
C ALA A 146 -11.81 -31.75 -2.46
N MET A 147 -11.15 -30.59 -2.37
CA MET A 147 -9.80 -30.39 -2.91
C MET A 147 -8.67 -30.87 -1.98
N ASN A 148 -8.96 -31.10 -0.69
CA ASN A 148 -7.94 -31.38 0.31
C ASN A 148 -7.62 -32.88 0.49
N ASN A 149 -8.30 -33.78 -0.23
CA ASN A 149 -8.14 -35.23 -0.12
C ASN A 149 -6.96 -35.82 -0.94
N HIS A 150 -6.13 -35.00 -1.59
CA HIS A 150 -5.06 -35.48 -2.49
C HIS A 150 -3.63 -35.26 -1.97
N TYR A 151 -3.43 -35.22 -0.65
CA TYR A 151 -2.09 -35.32 -0.06
C TYR A 151 -2.11 -36.17 1.21
N THR A 152 -2.25 -37.49 1.02
CA THR A 152 -1.76 -38.50 1.96
C THR A 152 -0.82 -39.44 1.20
N LEU A 153 0.48 -39.24 1.36
CA LEU A 153 1.54 -40.25 1.23
C LEU A 153 2.53 -40.03 2.38
#